data_AF-A0A4S8EY86-F1
#
_entry.id   AF-A0A4S8EY86-F1
#
_cell.length_a   1.000
_cell.length_b   1.000
_cell.length_c   1.000
_cell.angle_alpha   90.00
_cell.angle_beta   90.00
_cell.angle_gamma   90.00
#
_symmetry.space_group_name_H-M   'P 1'
#
loop_
_entity.id
_entity.type
_entity.pdbx_description
1 polymer ?
#
loop_
_entity_poly.entity_id
_entity_poly.type
_entity_poly.pdbx_seq_one_letter_code
_entity_poly.pdbx_strand_id
1 'polypeptide(L)'
;MTIRTTAMCNKWTMLAAAIVPFLVACQTVEPQSGVAEQQVSVIAVKDIPVDVLGKDAKGQAIIAYFGAPDTEQEGESFAQAQQDGFYRIYAGKNSAGQHVIQDFYQANGAAQTSPFFVDPVGNVLDWAVLPQDGKITFYRPNGAVRGVTAYRDGMLDGQDIYYNDDGSERSVYTWKNDLLDGPFFAKDPDSKSQVEGVAKEDAVVSIKANDDSGQVLTKDEAERLLEASMLYWYQDIFK
;
A
#
# COMPACT_ATOMS: atom_id res chain seq x y z
N MET A 1 52.30 -39.15 34.71
CA MET A 1 51.98 -37.81 35.27
C MET A 1 50.50 -37.59 34.97
N THR A 2 49.51 -37.60 35.87
CA THR A 2 49.40 -37.53 37.34
C THR A 2 47.94 -37.99 37.65
N ILE A 3 47.74 -39.13 38.32
CA ILE A 3 47.19 -39.30 39.70
C ILE A 3 45.68 -39.02 39.89
N ARG A 4 44.96 -40.12 40.21
CA ARG A 4 43.99 -40.40 41.31
C ARG A 4 42.75 -39.51 41.59
N THR A 5 41.60 -40.21 41.59
CA THR A 5 40.47 -40.30 42.57
C THR A 5 40.07 -39.13 43.48
N THR A 6 38.74 -38.90 43.58
CA THR A 6 37.88 -38.82 44.81
C THR A 6 36.41 -38.74 44.34
N ALA A 7 35.50 -39.68 44.64
CA ALA A 7 34.71 -39.84 45.86
C ALA A 7 33.98 -38.56 46.32
N MET A 8 32.63 -38.55 46.29
CA MET A 8 31.79 -38.37 47.49
C MET A 8 30.30 -38.58 47.19
N CYS A 9 29.72 -39.48 47.97
CA CYS A 9 28.30 -39.66 48.22
C CYS A 9 27.82 -38.51 49.13
N ASN A 10 26.62 -37.97 48.91
CA ASN A 10 25.89 -37.40 50.04
C ASN A 10 24.36 -37.49 49.91
N LYS A 11 23.78 -37.69 51.09
CA LYS A 11 22.44 -38.19 51.38
C LYS A 11 21.32 -37.18 51.15
N TRP A 12 20.16 -37.75 50.79
CA TRP A 12 18.77 -37.42 51.09
C TRP A 12 18.46 -36.10 51.82
N THR A 13 17.52 -35.34 51.26
CA THR A 13 16.42 -34.75 52.05
C THR A 13 15.17 -34.70 51.18
N MET A 14 14.12 -35.40 51.61
CA MET A 14 12.78 -35.26 51.06
C MET A 14 12.27 -33.85 51.36
N LEU A 15 11.66 -33.19 50.39
CA LEU A 15 10.64 -32.17 50.66
C LEU A 15 9.39 -32.50 49.85
N ALA A 16 8.27 -32.49 50.58
CA ALA A 16 6.93 -32.81 50.13
C ALA A 16 6.47 -31.90 48.98
N ALA A 17 5.87 -32.52 47.97
CA ALA A 17 5.21 -31.84 46.87
C ALA A 17 3.96 -31.10 47.37
N ALA A 18 3.97 -29.77 47.29
CA ALA A 18 2.75 -28.97 47.27
C ALA A 18 2.22 -28.96 45.84
N ILE A 19 1.15 -29.70 45.58
CA ILE A 19 0.42 -29.69 44.31
C ILE A 19 -0.34 -28.36 44.25
N VAL A 20 0.10 -27.44 43.42
CA VAL A 20 -0.67 -26.24 43.03
C VAL A 20 -1.50 -26.63 41.81
N PRO A 21 -2.84 -26.52 41.84
CA PRO A 21 -3.64 -26.72 40.64
C PRO A 21 -3.37 -25.55 39.69
N PHE A 22 -2.72 -25.83 38.56
CA PHE A 22 -2.67 -24.91 37.42
C PHE A 22 -4.10 -24.80 36.86
N LEU A 23 -4.78 -23.72 37.21
CA LEU A 23 -5.93 -23.24 36.44
C LEU A 23 -5.38 -22.82 35.07
N VAL A 24 -5.62 -23.65 34.05
CA VAL A 24 -5.44 -23.26 32.66
C VAL A 24 -6.52 -22.23 32.34
N ALA A 25 -6.20 -20.95 32.49
CA ALA A 25 -6.97 -19.91 31.87
C ALA A 25 -6.63 -19.95 30.37
N CYS A 26 -7.62 -20.30 29.53
CA CYS A 26 -7.57 -19.98 28.10
C CYS A 26 -7.41 -18.47 27.98
N GLN A 27 -6.20 -18.00 27.71
CA GLN A 27 -6.00 -16.63 27.25
C GLN A 27 -6.49 -16.59 25.81
N THR A 28 -7.70 -16.08 25.63
CA THR A 28 -8.13 -15.55 24.33
C THR A 28 -7.18 -14.42 23.99
N VAL A 29 -6.29 -14.65 23.02
CA VAL A 29 -5.47 -13.59 22.44
C VAL A 29 -6.43 -12.70 21.68
N GLU A 30 -6.77 -11.55 22.27
CA GLU A 30 -7.45 -10.48 21.55
C GLU A 30 -6.54 -10.03 20.41
N PRO A 31 -7.04 -9.94 19.16
CA PRO A 31 -6.27 -9.34 18.09
C PRO A 31 -6.03 -7.87 18.47
N GLN A 32 -4.76 -7.49 18.63
CA GLN A 32 -4.37 -6.09 18.80
C GLN A 32 -4.61 -5.35 17.49
N SER A 33 -5.85 -4.88 17.30
CA SER A 33 -6.20 -3.84 16.35
C SER A 33 -5.67 -2.51 16.88
N GLY A 34 -4.37 -2.28 16.68
CA GLY A 34 -3.68 -1.05 17.00
C GLY A 34 -3.40 -0.22 15.75
N VAL A 35 -4.43 0.11 14.97
CA VAL A 35 -4.37 1.30 14.10
C VAL A 35 -5.22 2.34 14.81
N ALA A 36 -4.57 3.32 15.41
CA ALA A 36 -5.27 4.44 16.01
C ALA A 36 -6.08 5.15 14.92
N GLU A 37 -7.41 5.13 15.04
CA GLU A 37 -8.27 6.05 14.32
C GLU A 37 -7.86 7.47 14.73
N GLN A 38 -7.08 8.14 13.90
CA GLN A 38 -6.79 9.55 14.08
C GLN A 38 -8.09 10.33 13.87
N GLN A 39 -8.64 10.87 14.95
CA GLN A 39 -9.75 11.81 14.91
C GLN A 39 -9.39 12.98 13.99
N VAL A 40 -10.06 13.07 12.85
CA VAL A 40 -9.96 14.21 11.92
C VAL A 40 -10.62 15.41 12.61
N SER A 41 -9.79 16.33 13.13
CA SER A 41 -10.27 17.62 13.60
C SER A 41 -10.86 18.40 12.43
N VAL A 42 -12.09 18.91 12.57
CA VAL A 42 -12.75 19.74 11.55
C VAL A 42 -11.92 21.00 11.32
N ILE A 43 -11.25 21.10 10.18
CA ILE A 43 -10.43 22.25 9.79
C ILE A 43 -11.34 23.42 9.46
N ALA A 44 -10.98 24.63 9.91
CA ALA A 44 -11.72 25.82 9.53
C ALA A 44 -11.53 26.08 8.03
N VAL A 45 -12.62 26.31 7.30
CA VAL A 45 -12.62 26.50 5.84
C VAL A 45 -11.62 27.56 5.36
N LYS A 46 -11.42 28.61 6.15
CA LYS A 46 -10.47 29.70 5.86
C LYS A 46 -8.99 29.27 5.78
N ASP A 47 -8.65 28.11 6.34
CA ASP A 47 -7.28 27.60 6.42
C ASP A 47 -6.99 26.57 5.30
N ILE A 48 -7.94 26.38 4.38
CA ILE A 48 -7.83 25.54 3.19
C ILE A 48 -7.29 26.40 2.04
N PRO A 49 -6.24 25.95 1.32
CA PRO A 49 -5.52 26.77 0.33
C PRO A 49 -6.27 26.94 -1.01
N VAL A 50 -7.47 26.38 -1.12
CA VAL A 50 -8.29 26.31 -2.35
C VAL A 50 -9.78 26.44 -1.99
N ASP A 51 -10.60 26.71 -3.00
CA ASP A 51 -12.05 26.78 -2.82
C ASP A 51 -12.63 25.45 -2.32
N VAL A 52 -13.53 25.53 -1.34
CA VAL A 52 -14.29 24.37 -0.86
C VAL A 52 -15.58 24.26 -1.66
N LEU A 53 -15.72 23.17 -2.41
CA LEU A 53 -16.84 22.92 -3.31
C LEU A 53 -18.05 22.32 -2.57
N GLY A 54 -17.84 21.75 -1.40
CA GLY A 54 -18.88 21.14 -0.60
C GLY A 54 -18.35 20.38 0.61
N LYS A 55 -19.20 19.52 1.17
CA LYS A 55 -18.82 18.59 2.23
C LYS A 55 -19.31 17.20 1.91
N ASP A 56 -18.52 16.19 2.25
CA ASP A 56 -18.93 14.79 2.16
C ASP A 56 -19.93 14.42 3.29
N ALA A 57 -20.37 13.17 3.32
CA ALA A 57 -21.28 12.66 4.35
C ALA A 57 -20.71 12.73 5.78
N LYS A 58 -19.39 12.84 5.93
CA LYS A 58 -18.68 12.99 7.21
C LYS A 58 -18.41 14.46 7.57
N GLY A 59 -18.83 15.41 6.71
CA GLY A 59 -18.61 16.84 6.90
C GLY A 59 -17.22 17.33 6.51
N GLN A 60 -16.40 16.50 5.85
CA GLN A 60 -15.05 16.82 5.38
C GLN A 60 -15.12 17.71 4.14
N ALA A 61 -14.17 18.66 4.00
CA ALA A 61 -14.19 19.64 2.93
C ALA A 61 -13.78 19.01 1.60
N ILE A 62 -14.69 19.01 0.63
CA ILE A 62 -14.43 18.59 -0.76
C ILE A 62 -13.79 19.76 -1.49
N ILE A 63 -12.63 19.53 -2.11
CA ILE A 63 -11.86 20.57 -2.82
C ILE A 63 -11.77 20.35 -4.34
N ALA A 64 -12.04 19.14 -4.82
CA ALA A 64 -12.09 18.83 -6.24
C ALA A 64 -13.05 17.66 -6.51
N TYR A 65 -13.63 17.66 -7.70
CA TYR A 65 -14.25 16.48 -8.31
C TYR A 65 -13.45 16.09 -9.53
N PHE A 66 -13.35 14.79 -9.83
CA PHE A 66 -12.66 14.29 -11.00
C PHE A 66 -13.60 13.46 -11.87
N GLY A 67 -13.38 13.49 -13.19
CA GLY A 67 -14.20 12.76 -14.14
C GLY A 67 -14.12 11.25 -13.97
N ALA A 68 -15.10 10.58 -14.58
CA ALA A 68 -15.25 9.14 -14.50
C ALA A 68 -14.07 8.40 -15.16
N PRO A 69 -13.76 7.21 -14.66
CA PRO A 69 -12.74 6.36 -15.28
C PRO A 69 -13.16 5.84 -16.65
N ASP A 70 -12.18 5.52 -17.49
CA ASP A 70 -12.38 5.03 -18.87
C ASP A 70 -13.23 5.99 -19.73
N THR A 71 -13.18 7.30 -19.43
CA THR A 71 -13.84 8.36 -20.19
C THR A 71 -12.85 9.42 -20.65
N GLU A 72 -13.25 10.25 -21.62
CA GLU A 72 -12.45 11.41 -22.05
C GLU A 72 -12.22 12.44 -20.93
N GLN A 73 -13.02 12.38 -19.84
CA GLN A 73 -12.94 13.27 -18.70
C GLN A 73 -12.10 12.69 -17.54
N GLU A 74 -11.54 11.48 -17.70
CA GLU A 74 -10.77 10.83 -16.64
C GLU A 74 -9.63 11.73 -16.16
N GLY A 75 -9.57 11.96 -14.85
CA GLY A 75 -8.56 12.82 -14.23
C GLY A 75 -8.71 14.32 -14.49
N GLU A 76 -9.69 14.76 -15.30
CA GLU A 76 -10.02 16.18 -15.41
C GLU A 76 -10.64 16.67 -14.10
N SER A 77 -10.24 17.86 -13.64
CA SER A 77 -10.77 18.48 -12.41
C SER A 77 -12.00 19.34 -12.70
N PHE A 78 -13.03 19.17 -11.89
CA PHE A 78 -14.32 19.86 -11.99
C PHE A 78 -14.73 20.54 -10.67
N ALA A 79 -15.49 21.63 -10.78
CA ALA A 79 -16.09 22.32 -9.64
C ALA A 79 -17.39 21.66 -9.14
N GLN A 80 -17.93 20.69 -9.89
CA GLN A 80 -19.18 20.00 -9.61
C GLN A 80 -18.99 18.49 -9.72
N ALA A 81 -19.81 17.73 -8.99
CA ALA A 81 -19.80 16.28 -8.99
C ALA A 81 -19.99 15.71 -10.40
N GLN A 82 -19.16 14.73 -10.77
CA GLN A 82 -19.23 14.03 -12.05
C GLN A 82 -19.84 12.65 -11.85
N GLN A 83 -20.80 12.25 -12.68
CA GLN A 83 -21.40 10.92 -12.57
C GLN A 83 -20.28 9.86 -12.62
N ASP A 84 -20.29 8.91 -11.67
CA ASP A 84 -19.29 7.83 -11.54
C ASP A 84 -17.83 8.29 -11.38
N GLY A 85 -17.62 9.58 -11.06
CA GLY A 85 -16.31 10.17 -10.84
C GLY A 85 -15.77 10.01 -9.41
N PHE A 86 -14.79 10.86 -9.09
CA PHE A 86 -14.11 10.88 -7.80
C PHE A 86 -14.25 12.24 -7.13
N TYR A 87 -14.03 12.29 -5.83
CA TYR A 87 -13.86 13.56 -5.13
C TYR A 87 -12.64 13.51 -4.20
N ARG A 88 -12.00 14.66 -4.04
CA ARG A 88 -10.87 14.85 -3.13
C ARG A 88 -11.28 15.68 -1.94
N ILE A 89 -10.88 15.22 -0.76
CA ILE A 89 -10.98 16.00 0.47
C ILE A 89 -9.64 16.57 0.87
N TYR A 90 -9.69 17.73 1.53
CA TYR A 90 -8.54 18.32 2.20
C TYR A 90 -8.57 18.01 3.69
N ALA A 91 -7.57 17.27 4.15
CA ALA A 91 -7.41 16.80 5.53
C ALA A 91 -6.42 17.64 6.36
N GLY A 92 -5.92 18.75 5.81
CA GLY A 92 -5.14 19.73 6.56
C GLY A 92 -3.66 19.75 6.20
N LYS A 93 -2.83 20.00 7.20
CA LYS A 93 -1.37 19.96 7.09
C LYS A 93 -0.79 19.11 8.19
N ASN A 94 0.31 18.42 7.91
CA ASN A 94 1.11 17.79 8.96
C ASN A 94 2.03 18.82 9.65
N SER A 95 2.81 18.37 10.64
CA SER A 95 3.75 19.23 11.39
C SER A 95 4.88 19.82 10.55
N ALA A 96 5.21 19.20 9.42
CA ALA A 96 6.19 19.71 8.45
C ALA A 96 5.56 20.73 7.48
N GLY A 97 4.25 20.97 7.55
CA GLY A 97 3.52 21.89 6.69
C GLY A 97 3.10 21.31 5.34
N GLN A 98 3.39 20.02 5.07
CA GLN A 98 2.91 19.29 3.90
C GLN A 98 1.38 19.21 3.95
N HIS A 99 0.74 19.35 2.79
CA HIS A 99 -0.70 19.21 2.65
C HIS A 99 -1.11 17.75 2.83
N VAL A 100 -2.29 17.50 3.40
CA VAL A 100 -2.86 16.16 3.53
C VAL A 100 -4.15 16.12 2.73
N ILE A 101 -4.25 15.19 1.79
CA ILE A 101 -5.43 14.97 0.95
C ILE A 101 -5.79 13.49 0.91
N GLN A 102 -7.02 13.20 0.49
CA GLN A 102 -7.50 11.83 0.29
C GLN A 102 -8.58 11.82 -0.79
N ASP A 103 -8.56 10.77 -1.61
CA ASP A 103 -9.48 10.59 -2.73
C ASP A 103 -10.53 9.52 -2.43
N PHE A 104 -11.72 9.71 -3.01
CA PHE A 104 -12.91 8.90 -2.75
C PHE A 104 -13.71 8.67 -4.02
N TYR A 105 -14.34 7.51 -4.10
CA TYR A 105 -15.34 7.19 -5.11
C TYR A 105 -16.62 7.99 -4.86
N GLN A 106 -17.14 8.71 -5.85
CA GLN A 106 -18.42 9.40 -5.69
C GLN A 106 -19.60 8.43 -5.58
N ALA A 107 -19.54 7.29 -6.27
CA ALA A 107 -20.65 6.34 -6.37
C ALA A 107 -21.11 5.80 -5.00
N ASN A 108 -20.18 5.60 -4.06
CA ASN A 108 -20.47 5.03 -2.75
C ASN A 108 -19.79 5.73 -1.57
N GLY A 109 -18.95 6.75 -1.81
CA GLY A 109 -18.20 7.45 -0.76
C GLY A 109 -17.10 6.62 -0.11
N ALA A 110 -16.73 5.47 -0.69
CA ALA A 110 -15.59 4.69 -0.22
C ALA A 110 -14.28 5.40 -0.57
N ALA A 111 -13.25 5.18 0.26
CA ALA A 111 -11.93 5.69 -0.02
C ALA A 111 -11.37 5.05 -1.31
N GLN A 112 -10.80 5.85 -2.19
CA GLN A 112 -9.98 5.41 -3.31
C GLN A 112 -8.52 5.31 -2.88
N THR A 113 -8.09 6.19 -1.96
CA THR A 113 -6.73 6.22 -1.42
C THR A 113 -6.73 6.28 0.11
N SER A 114 -5.63 5.88 0.75
CA SER A 114 -5.33 6.35 2.11
C SER A 114 -5.02 7.85 2.07
N PRO A 115 -5.16 8.60 3.19
CA PRO A 115 -4.62 9.96 3.24
C PRO A 115 -3.13 9.96 2.88
N PHE A 116 -2.70 10.93 2.10
CA PHE A 116 -1.31 11.06 1.67
C PHE A 116 -0.85 12.51 1.72
N PHE A 117 0.46 12.68 1.86
CA PHE A 117 1.10 13.98 1.99
C PHE A 117 1.49 14.51 0.63
N VAL A 118 1.21 15.79 0.38
CA VAL A 118 1.63 16.51 -0.81
C VAL A 118 2.57 17.62 -0.40
N ASP A 119 3.59 17.87 -1.23
CA ASP A 119 4.54 18.96 -1.03
C ASP A 119 3.80 20.30 -0.78
N PRO A 120 4.28 21.19 0.12
CA PRO A 120 3.65 22.49 0.36
C PRO A 120 3.48 23.39 -0.86
N VAL A 121 4.30 23.21 -1.91
CA VAL A 121 4.16 23.93 -3.20
C VAL A 121 3.41 23.11 -4.26
N GLY A 122 3.09 21.85 -3.96
CA GLY A 122 2.33 20.97 -4.84
C GLY A 122 0.89 21.44 -5.03
N ASN A 123 0.34 21.20 -6.23
CA ASN A 123 -1.04 21.53 -6.53
C ASN A 123 -1.99 20.43 -6.02
N VAL A 124 -2.69 20.71 -4.92
CA VAL A 124 -3.67 19.76 -4.34
C VAL A 124 -4.86 19.44 -5.25
N LEU A 125 -5.07 20.20 -6.33
CA LEU A 125 -6.12 19.98 -7.32
C LEU A 125 -5.68 19.12 -8.51
N ASP A 126 -4.39 18.79 -8.62
CA ASP A 126 -3.89 17.92 -9.70
C ASP A 126 -4.26 16.45 -9.43
N TRP A 127 -4.92 15.81 -10.39
CA TRP A 127 -5.32 14.41 -10.29
C TRP A 127 -4.13 13.49 -10.05
N ALA A 128 -3.04 13.70 -10.79
CA ALA A 128 -1.84 12.87 -10.77
C ALA A 128 -0.79 13.32 -9.73
N VAL A 129 -1.20 14.12 -8.74
CA VAL A 129 -0.28 14.57 -7.68
C VAL A 129 0.25 13.38 -6.89
N LEU A 130 1.59 13.30 -6.79
CA LEU A 130 2.27 12.21 -6.13
C LEU A 130 2.42 12.46 -4.61
N PRO A 131 2.41 11.41 -3.79
CA PRO A 131 2.79 11.52 -2.40
C PRO A 131 4.23 12.03 -2.26
N GLN A 132 4.42 13.01 -1.38
CA GLN A 132 5.75 13.52 -1.05
C GLN A 132 6.56 12.47 -0.28
N ASP A 133 5.94 11.81 0.70
CA ASP A 133 6.61 10.82 1.54
C ASP A 133 5.65 9.74 2.04
N GLY A 134 6.20 8.57 2.32
CA GLY A 134 5.50 7.48 2.99
C GLY A 134 4.85 6.51 2.02
N LYS A 135 3.87 5.75 2.50
CA LYS A 135 3.13 4.78 1.68
C LYS A 135 1.74 5.31 1.41
N ILE A 136 1.31 5.22 0.15
CA ILE A 136 -0.08 5.38 -0.24
C ILE A 136 -0.69 4.00 -0.49
N THR A 137 -1.88 3.76 0.04
CA THR A 137 -2.68 2.57 -0.26
C THR A 137 -3.80 2.96 -1.19
N PHE A 138 -3.95 2.25 -2.29
CA PHE A 138 -5.08 2.35 -3.20
C PHE A 138 -6.11 1.28 -2.88
N TYR A 139 -7.38 1.65 -2.85
CA TYR A 139 -8.51 0.77 -2.54
C TYR A 139 -9.45 0.64 -3.72
N ARG A 140 -10.08 -0.52 -3.84
CA ARG A 140 -11.21 -0.79 -4.74
C ARG A 140 -12.50 -0.16 -4.21
N PRO A 141 -13.55 0.02 -5.05
CA PRO A 141 -14.84 0.52 -4.59
C PRO A 141 -15.45 -0.29 -3.45
N ASN A 142 -15.15 -1.59 -3.36
CA ASN A 142 -15.60 -2.47 -2.27
C ASN A 142 -14.74 -2.36 -0.99
N GLY A 143 -13.70 -1.53 -0.98
CA GLY A 143 -12.78 -1.32 0.14
C GLY A 143 -11.58 -2.29 0.19
N ALA A 144 -11.49 -3.27 -0.72
CA ALA A 144 -10.32 -4.16 -0.79
C ALA A 144 -9.08 -3.38 -1.21
N VAL A 145 -7.91 -3.78 -0.70
CA VAL A 145 -6.63 -3.17 -1.09
C VAL A 145 -6.31 -3.55 -2.53
N ARG A 146 -6.15 -2.55 -3.39
CA ARG A 146 -5.71 -2.70 -4.78
C ARG A 146 -4.19 -2.69 -4.89
N GLY A 147 -3.54 -1.78 -4.18
CA GLY A 147 -2.10 -1.66 -4.20
C GLY A 147 -1.55 -0.77 -3.10
N VAL A 148 -0.24 -0.86 -2.89
CA VAL A 148 0.50 -0.06 -1.92
C VAL A 148 1.81 0.37 -2.56
N THR A 149 2.04 1.68 -2.61
CA THR A 149 3.22 2.27 -3.26
C THR A 149 3.97 3.15 -2.27
N ALA A 150 5.29 3.01 -2.22
CA ALA A 150 6.17 3.76 -1.33
C ALA A 150 6.87 4.91 -2.05
N TYR A 151 6.83 6.09 -1.42
CA TYR A 151 7.43 7.32 -1.91
C TYR A 151 8.41 7.92 -0.89
N ARG A 152 9.44 8.60 -1.41
CA ARG A 152 10.32 9.50 -0.68
C ARG A 152 10.67 10.68 -1.55
N ASP A 153 10.55 11.88 -1.02
CA ASP A 153 10.82 13.13 -1.73
C ASP A 153 10.09 13.24 -3.10
N GLY A 154 8.86 12.72 -3.18
CA GLY A 154 8.05 12.72 -4.39
C GLY A 154 8.41 11.64 -5.43
N MET A 155 9.40 10.78 -5.15
CA MET A 155 9.86 9.71 -6.04
C MET A 155 9.45 8.34 -5.48
N LEU A 156 9.26 7.34 -6.35
CA LEU A 156 9.15 5.95 -5.96
C LEU A 156 10.44 5.50 -5.25
N ASP A 157 10.31 5.11 -3.98
CA ASP A 157 11.41 4.64 -3.15
C ASP A 157 10.88 3.61 -2.14
N GLY A 158 11.16 2.34 -2.44
CA GLY A 158 10.65 1.18 -1.70
C GLY A 158 9.81 0.26 -2.58
N GLN A 159 8.88 -0.45 -1.95
CA GLN A 159 8.04 -1.42 -2.67
C GLN A 159 6.82 -0.75 -3.29
N ASP A 160 6.48 -1.22 -4.47
CA ASP A 160 5.22 -0.99 -5.16
C ASP A 160 4.54 -2.34 -5.40
N ILE A 161 3.38 -2.54 -4.80
CA ILE A 161 2.70 -3.83 -4.71
C ILE A 161 1.29 -3.68 -5.25
N TYR A 162 0.89 -4.57 -6.15
CA TYR A 162 -0.50 -4.70 -6.59
C TYR A 162 -1.07 -6.07 -6.24
N TYR A 163 -2.34 -6.09 -5.87
CA TYR A 163 -3.06 -7.27 -5.43
C TYR A 163 -4.16 -7.66 -6.41
N ASN A 164 -4.45 -8.94 -6.51
CA ASN A 164 -5.66 -9.46 -7.14
C ASN A 164 -6.90 -9.24 -6.26
N ASP A 165 -8.08 -9.50 -6.81
CA ASP A 165 -9.37 -9.38 -6.09
C ASP A 165 -9.47 -10.32 -4.88
N ASP A 166 -8.76 -11.46 -4.93
CA ASP A 166 -8.66 -12.42 -3.82
C ASP A 166 -7.65 -12.01 -2.73
N GLY A 167 -6.97 -10.87 -2.92
CA GLY A 167 -5.94 -10.34 -2.02
C GLY A 167 -4.56 -10.96 -2.21
N SER A 168 -4.35 -11.87 -3.16
CA SER A 168 -3.02 -12.39 -3.49
C SER A 168 -2.18 -11.34 -4.22
N GLU A 169 -0.86 -11.36 -4.00
CA GLU A 169 0.06 -10.47 -4.73
C GLU A 169 0.05 -10.81 -6.23
N ARG A 170 -0.29 -9.79 -7.03
CA ARG A 170 -0.21 -9.78 -8.49
C ARG A 170 1.19 -9.36 -8.93
N SER A 171 1.71 -8.28 -8.36
CA SER A 171 3.06 -7.80 -8.65
C SER A 171 3.70 -7.12 -7.46
N VAL A 172 5.03 -7.14 -7.45
CA VAL A 172 5.90 -6.48 -6.48
C VAL A 172 7.10 -5.93 -7.27
N TYR A 173 7.29 -4.62 -7.23
CA TYR A 173 8.46 -3.94 -7.79
C TYR A 173 9.23 -3.26 -6.66
N THR A 174 10.56 -3.25 -6.76
CA THR A 174 11.42 -2.52 -5.82
C THR A 174 12.02 -1.32 -6.53
N TRP A 175 11.69 -0.13 -6.04
CA TRP A 175 12.10 1.15 -6.60
C TRP A 175 13.12 1.85 -5.70
N LYS A 176 13.99 2.62 -6.32
CA LYS A 176 14.88 3.55 -5.64
C LYS A 176 15.08 4.79 -6.51
N ASN A 177 14.59 5.93 -6.04
CA ASN A 177 14.62 7.20 -6.77
C ASN A 177 14.06 7.04 -8.20
N ASP A 178 12.85 6.47 -8.32
CA ASP A 178 12.16 6.17 -9.58
C ASP A 178 12.80 5.10 -10.48
N LEU A 179 13.92 4.51 -10.08
CA LEU A 179 14.57 3.43 -10.83
C LEU A 179 14.20 2.06 -10.26
N LEU A 180 13.93 1.08 -11.11
CA LEU A 180 13.78 -0.31 -10.69
C LEU A 180 15.15 -0.80 -10.18
N ASP A 181 15.25 -1.00 -8.87
CA ASP A 181 16.50 -1.33 -8.16
C ASP A 181 16.20 -2.32 -7.04
N GLY A 182 16.31 -3.61 -7.37
CA GLY A 182 16.02 -4.70 -6.46
C GLY A 182 15.22 -5.83 -7.11
N PRO A 183 14.67 -6.74 -6.30
CA PRO A 183 13.85 -7.84 -6.79
C PRO A 183 12.53 -7.32 -7.36
N PHE A 184 12.04 -8.00 -8.39
CA PHE A 184 10.71 -7.80 -8.93
C PHE A 184 10.02 -9.14 -9.18
N PHE A 185 8.69 -9.11 -9.14
CA PHE A 185 7.80 -10.22 -9.45
C PHE A 185 6.52 -9.66 -10.07
N ALA A 186 5.98 -10.30 -11.10
CA ALA A 186 4.67 -9.98 -11.63
C ALA A 186 3.99 -11.18 -12.28
N LYS A 187 2.67 -11.23 -12.13
CA LYS A 187 1.77 -12.13 -12.86
C LYS A 187 0.95 -11.33 -13.84
N ASP A 188 0.71 -11.94 -14.98
CA ASP A 188 -0.29 -11.48 -15.92
C ASP A 188 -1.70 -11.67 -15.32
N PRO A 189 -2.58 -10.65 -15.34
CA PRO A 189 -3.89 -10.73 -14.70
C PRO A 189 -4.86 -11.68 -15.42
N ASP A 190 -4.66 -11.92 -16.72
CA ASP A 190 -5.59 -12.66 -17.57
C ASP A 190 -5.11 -14.09 -17.85
N SER A 191 -3.93 -14.46 -17.34
CA SER A 191 -3.26 -15.71 -17.68
C SER A 191 -2.46 -16.26 -16.49
N LYS A 192 -1.74 -17.39 -16.68
CA LYS A 192 -0.85 -17.95 -15.65
C LYS A 192 0.60 -17.53 -15.85
N SER A 193 0.86 -16.71 -16.87
CA SER A 193 2.18 -16.20 -17.18
C SER A 193 2.70 -15.34 -16.04
N GLN A 194 3.97 -15.51 -15.71
CA GLN A 194 4.62 -14.76 -14.63
C GLN A 194 6.09 -14.52 -14.93
N VAL A 195 6.61 -13.43 -14.37
CA VAL A 195 7.99 -12.99 -14.52
C VAL A 195 8.57 -12.59 -13.17
N GLU A 196 9.82 -12.94 -12.93
CA GLU A 196 10.56 -12.59 -11.72
C GLU A 196 12.01 -12.32 -12.04
N GLY A 197 12.67 -11.52 -11.19
CA GLY A 197 14.05 -11.17 -11.43
C GLY A 197 14.60 -10.15 -10.46
N VAL A 198 15.73 -9.58 -10.85
CA VAL A 198 16.42 -8.51 -10.12
C VAL A 198 16.89 -7.49 -11.14
N ALA A 199 16.64 -6.22 -10.85
CA ALA A 199 17.18 -5.10 -11.62
C ALA A 199 18.10 -4.25 -10.74
N LYS A 200 18.96 -3.46 -11.38
CA LYS A 200 19.81 -2.48 -10.74
C LYS A 200 19.84 -1.22 -11.60
N GLU A 201 19.28 -0.13 -11.09
CA GLU A 201 19.22 1.15 -11.82
C GLU A 201 18.60 0.94 -13.22
N ASP A 202 17.41 0.33 -13.24
CA ASP A 202 16.64 -0.12 -14.43
C ASP A 202 17.28 -1.24 -15.26
N ALA A 203 18.56 -1.55 -15.08
CA ALA A 203 19.19 -2.64 -15.80
C ALA A 203 18.75 -4.00 -15.23
N VAL A 204 18.08 -4.81 -16.03
CA VAL A 204 17.72 -6.19 -15.69
C VAL A 204 18.99 -7.03 -15.52
N VAL A 205 19.30 -7.43 -14.28
CA VAL A 205 20.47 -8.25 -13.92
C VAL A 205 20.18 -9.73 -14.13
N SER A 206 18.98 -10.17 -13.74
CA SER A 206 18.50 -11.53 -13.93
C SER A 206 17.00 -11.51 -14.17
N ILE A 207 16.52 -12.38 -15.06
CA ILE A 207 15.10 -12.51 -15.35
C ILE A 207 14.74 -13.96 -15.68
N LYS A 208 13.60 -14.41 -15.19
CA LYS A 208 12.97 -15.68 -15.55
C LYS A 208 11.49 -15.45 -15.70
N ALA A 209 10.91 -16.00 -16.75
CA ALA A 209 9.47 -16.02 -16.93
C ALA A 209 9.00 -17.38 -17.43
N ASN A 210 7.74 -17.71 -17.15
CA ASN A 210 7.07 -18.84 -17.76
C ASN A 210 5.72 -18.40 -18.33
N ASP A 211 5.28 -19.09 -19.38
CA ASP A 211 3.94 -18.92 -19.96
C ASP A 211 2.86 -19.72 -19.22
N ASP A 212 1.65 -19.74 -19.78
CA ASP A 212 0.48 -20.44 -19.23
C ASP A 212 0.63 -21.96 -19.09
N SER A 213 1.48 -22.56 -19.92
CA SER A 213 1.79 -23.98 -19.88
C SER A 213 2.90 -24.31 -18.88
N GLY A 214 3.56 -23.28 -18.33
CA GLY A 214 4.75 -23.41 -17.50
C GLY A 214 6.04 -23.52 -18.32
N GLN A 215 6.01 -23.28 -19.63
CA GLN A 215 7.21 -23.25 -20.47
C GLN A 215 8.03 -22.00 -20.14
N VAL A 216 9.35 -22.19 -19.93
CA VAL A 216 10.28 -21.08 -19.72
C VAL A 216 10.38 -20.23 -20.98
N LEU A 217 10.16 -18.94 -20.83
CA LEU A 217 10.25 -17.95 -21.90
C LEU A 217 11.71 -17.55 -22.18
N THR A 218 11.96 -17.08 -23.41
CA THR A 218 13.24 -16.44 -23.75
C THR A 218 13.42 -15.13 -22.98
N LYS A 219 14.65 -14.60 -22.95
CA LYS A 219 14.94 -13.32 -22.29
C LYS A 219 14.06 -12.19 -22.85
N ASP A 220 13.98 -12.05 -24.17
CA ASP A 220 13.21 -10.99 -24.84
C ASP A 220 11.69 -11.12 -24.61
N GLU A 221 11.18 -12.34 -24.43
CA GLU A 221 9.78 -12.56 -24.05
C GLU A 221 9.54 -12.22 -22.58
N ALA A 222 10.48 -12.57 -21.70
CA ALA A 222 10.40 -12.23 -20.29
C ALA A 222 10.46 -10.70 -20.06
N GLU A 223 11.32 -9.98 -20.78
CA GLU A 223 11.40 -8.51 -20.70
C GLU A 223 10.12 -7.85 -21.20
N ARG A 224 9.53 -8.34 -22.30
CA ARG A 224 8.21 -7.86 -22.78
C ARG A 224 7.09 -8.13 -21.77
N LEU A 225 7.12 -9.28 -21.09
CA LEU A 225 6.14 -9.58 -20.04
C LEU A 225 6.34 -8.65 -18.83
N LEU A 226 7.58 -8.35 -18.44
CA LEU A 226 7.89 -7.38 -17.38
C LEU A 226 7.35 -5.99 -17.73
N GLU A 227 7.66 -5.48 -18.93
CA GLU A 227 7.18 -4.17 -19.38
C GLU A 227 5.65 -4.10 -19.41
N ALA A 228 4.98 -5.12 -19.96
CA ALA A 228 3.52 -5.18 -19.96
C ALA A 228 2.94 -5.21 -18.54
N SER A 229 3.59 -5.95 -17.63
CA SER A 229 3.13 -6.08 -16.25
C SER A 229 3.15 -4.78 -15.46
N MET A 230 4.02 -3.83 -15.83
CA MET A 230 4.06 -2.48 -15.25
C MET A 230 2.96 -1.57 -15.77
N LEU A 231 2.15 -2.01 -16.73
CA LEU A 231 1.00 -1.28 -17.27
C LEU A 231 -0.34 -1.89 -16.84
N TYR A 232 -0.35 -3.13 -16.36
CA TYR A 232 -1.56 -3.84 -15.96
C TYR A 232 -2.28 -3.22 -14.76
N TRP A 233 -1.61 -2.40 -13.96
CA TRP A 233 -2.28 -1.66 -12.88
C TRP A 233 -3.41 -0.78 -13.43
N TYR A 234 -3.25 -0.19 -14.64
CA TYR A 234 -4.26 0.67 -15.27
C TYR A 234 -5.57 -0.06 -15.56
N GLN A 235 -5.50 -1.35 -15.89
CA GLN A 235 -6.68 -2.16 -16.23
C GLN A 235 -7.63 -2.41 -15.04
N ASP A 236 -7.21 -2.05 -13.83
CA ASP A 236 -7.90 -2.36 -12.56
C ASP A 236 -8.07 -1.13 -11.66
N ILE A 237 -7.55 0.07 -12.00
CA ILE A 237 -7.63 1.28 -11.14
C ILE A 237 -9.08 1.62 -10.75
N PHE A 238 -10.04 1.22 -11.58
CA PHE A 238 -11.40 1.67 -11.50
C PHE A 238 -12.45 0.57 -11.44
N LYS A 239 -12.01 -0.70 -11.43
CA LYS A 239 -12.84 -1.86 -11.13
C LYS A 239 -13.03 -2.02 -9.63
#